data_AF-A0A3S0BZL9-F1
#
_entry.id   AF-A0A3S0BZL9-F1
#
_cell.length_a   1.000
_cell.length_b   1.000
_cell.length_c   1.000
_cell.angle_alpha   90.00
_cell.angle_beta   90.00
_cell.angle_gamma   90.00
#
_symmetry.space_group_name_H-M   'P 1'
#
loop_
_entity.id
_entity.type
_entity.pdbx_description
1 polymer ?
#
loop_
_entity_poly.entity_id
_entity_poly.type
_entity_poly.pdbx_seq_one_letter_code
_entity_poly.pdbx_strand_id
1 'polypeptide(L)'
;MGAPDLLQYLRAAGLTLTADGDKLIVTPRDRLTDELRDTIREHKAALLAALTPTPSSRPLPVVQSFSREPDTDHGEPWTGQELDPQDLTHARLIAMGLDDPEASALAEWMTQRTDDERVTCFDCRHFRARPRICGNHKAADMPRELGTELATKAKRCIGFAVDAAGFVSP
;
A
#
# COMPACT_ATOMS: atom_id res chain seq x y z
N MET A 1 -23.35 -31.77 14.24
CA MET A 1 -23.06 -30.39 13.80
C MET A 1 -21.77 -30.39 12.99
N GLY A 2 -21.69 -29.62 11.91
CA GLY A 2 -20.50 -29.59 11.06
C GLY A 2 -19.40 -28.68 11.62
N ALA A 3 -18.14 -28.91 11.22
CA ALA A 3 -17.00 -28.07 11.57
C ALA A 3 -17.19 -26.55 11.31
N PRO A 4 -17.78 -26.09 10.18
CA PRO A 4 -17.96 -24.66 9.95
C PRO A 4 -19.04 -24.04 10.85
N ASP A 5 -20.02 -24.84 11.28
CA ASP A 5 -21.09 -24.42 12.18
C ASP A 5 -20.54 -24.20 13.60
N LEU A 6 -19.67 -25.10 14.05
CA LEU A 6 -18.94 -24.97 15.32
C LEU A 6 -18.00 -23.75 15.32
N LEU A 7 -17.31 -23.46 14.21
CA LEU A 7 -16.49 -22.25 14.06
C LEU A 7 -17.33 -20.96 14.14
N GLN A 8 -18.56 -20.95 13.61
CA GLN A 8 -19.45 -19.81 13.77
C GLN A 8 -19.93 -19.67 15.21
N TYR A 9 -20.32 -20.77 15.85
CA TYR A 9 -20.78 -20.76 17.24
C TYR A 9 -19.71 -20.21 18.19
N LEU A 10 -18.45 -20.66 18.05
CA LEU A 10 -17.34 -20.18 18.87
C LEU A 10 -17.00 -18.70 18.60
N ARG A 11 -17.07 -18.24 17.34
CA ARG A 11 -16.90 -16.82 17.01
C ARG A 11 -18.02 -15.95 17.57
N ALA A 12 -19.26 -16.43 17.53
CA ALA A 12 -20.40 -15.75 18.15
C ALA A 12 -20.27 -15.67 19.68
N ALA A 13 -19.63 -16.66 20.31
CA ALA A 13 -19.25 -16.62 21.73
C ALA A 13 -18.08 -15.66 22.04
N GLY A 14 -17.50 -15.01 21.02
CA GLY A 14 -16.39 -14.06 21.14
C GLY A 14 -15.01 -14.70 21.18
N LEU A 15 -14.89 -15.97 20.76
CA LEU A 15 -13.62 -16.69 20.68
C LEU A 15 -13.09 -16.64 19.25
N THR A 16 -11.83 -16.25 19.11
CA THR A 16 -11.10 -16.29 17.84
C THR A 16 -10.32 -17.59 17.77
N LEU A 17 -10.54 -18.35 16.70
CA LEU A 17 -9.82 -19.59 16.41
C LEU A 17 -8.93 -19.40 15.17
N THR A 18 -7.63 -19.63 15.35
CA THR A 18 -6.64 -19.55 14.29
C THR A 18 -5.91 -20.89 14.19
N ALA A 19 -5.82 -21.46 12.99
CA ALA A 19 -4.96 -22.63 12.77
C ALA A 19 -3.52 -22.17 12.52
N ASP A 20 -2.60 -22.74 13.29
CA ASP A 20 -1.15 -22.60 13.17
C ASP A 20 -0.59 -24.00 12.87
N GLY A 21 -0.59 -24.37 11.58
CA GLY A 21 -0.21 -25.71 11.13
C GLY A 21 -1.07 -26.81 11.78
N ASP A 22 -0.47 -27.59 12.68
CA ASP A 22 -1.13 -28.68 13.44
C ASP A 22 -1.78 -28.21 14.76
N LYS A 23 -1.55 -26.94 15.14
CA LYS A 23 -2.01 -26.36 16.40
C LYS A 23 -3.20 -25.44 16.14
N LEU A 24 -4.17 -25.47 17.04
CA LEU A 24 -5.31 -24.57 17.02
C LEU A 24 -5.15 -23.57 18.16
N ILE A 25 -4.97 -22.29 17.81
CA ILE A 25 -4.83 -21.18 18.74
C ILE A 25 -6.23 -20.61 19.01
N VAL A 26 -6.60 -20.53 20.29
CA VAL A 26 -7.92 -20.01 20.72
C VAL A 26 -7.71 -18.84 21.67
N THR A 27 -8.24 -17.68 21.32
CA THR A 27 -8.07 -16.42 22.07
C THR A 27 -9.42 -15.70 22.22
N PRO A 28 -9.76 -15.11 23.38
CA PRO A 28 -9.01 -15.07 24.64
C PRO A 28 -9.18 -16.33 25.51
N ARG A 29 -8.09 -16.74 26.17
CA ARG A 29 -8.04 -17.95 27.02
C ARG A 29 -8.98 -17.87 28.24
N ASP A 30 -9.25 -16.67 28.74
CA ASP A 30 -10.16 -16.42 29.87
C ASP A 30 -11.61 -16.86 29.62
N ARG A 31 -12.02 -17.01 28.35
CA ARG A 31 -13.36 -17.50 27.99
C ARG A 31 -13.38 -18.96 27.55
N LEU A 32 -12.25 -19.66 27.62
CA LEU A 32 -12.16 -21.06 27.24
C LEU A 32 -12.53 -21.97 28.40
N THR A 33 -13.83 -22.18 28.59
CA THR A 33 -14.37 -23.15 29.56
C THR A 33 -13.94 -24.58 29.20
N ASP A 34 -13.92 -25.47 30.18
CA ASP A 34 -13.53 -26.87 30.00
C ASP A 34 -14.43 -27.62 29.01
N GLU A 35 -15.73 -27.29 29.00
CA GLU A 35 -16.73 -27.84 28.06
C GLU A 35 -16.42 -27.43 26.60
N LEU A 36 -16.06 -26.17 26.37
CA LEU A 36 -15.63 -25.68 25.05
C LEU A 36 -14.33 -26.35 24.61
N ARG A 37 -13.41 -26.60 25.56
CA ARG A 37 -12.13 -27.25 25.29
C ARG A 37 -12.31 -28.72 24.88
N ASP A 38 -13.26 -29.41 25.49
CA ASP A 38 -13.58 -30.80 25.15
C ASP A 38 -14.22 -30.89 23.76
N THR A 39 -15.19 -30.00 23.48
CA THR A 39 -15.83 -29.87 22.17
C THR A 39 -14.81 -29.57 21.05
N ILE A 40 -13.84 -28.69 21.31
CA ILE A 40 -12.77 -28.36 20.38
C ILE A 40 -11.83 -29.55 20.15
N ARG A 41 -11.57 -30.39 21.17
CA ARG A 41 -10.73 -31.59 21.03
C ARG A 41 -11.44 -32.68 20.25
N GLU A 42 -12.71 -32.93 20.54
CA GLU A 42 -13.53 -33.92 19.83
C GLU A 42 -13.61 -33.60 18.33
N HIS A 43 -13.74 -32.31 17.99
CA HIS A 43 -13.81 -31.84 16.61
C HIS A 43 -12.48 -31.27 16.07
N LYS A 44 -11.34 -31.45 16.75
CA LYS A 44 -10.05 -30.82 16.39
C LYS A 44 -9.64 -31.10 14.95
N ALA A 45 -9.73 -32.36 14.52
CA ALA A 45 -9.35 -32.77 13.16
C ALA A 45 -10.23 -32.10 12.09
N ALA A 46 -11.53 -31.97 12.37
CA ALA A 46 -12.47 -31.34 11.45
C ALA A 46 -12.33 -29.81 11.42
N LEU A 47 -11.99 -29.19 12.56
CA LEU A 47 -11.68 -27.77 12.68
C LEU A 47 -10.38 -27.40 11.97
N LEU A 48 -9.32 -28.21 12.13
CA LEU A 48 -8.07 -28.03 11.38
C LEU A 48 -8.31 -28.18 9.88
N ALA A 49 -9.06 -29.18 9.43
CA ALA A 49 -9.38 -29.38 8.02
C ALA A 49 -10.17 -28.19 7.41
N ALA A 50 -11.10 -27.61 8.16
CA ALA A 50 -11.87 -26.44 7.73
C ALA A 50 -11.06 -25.13 7.75
N LEU A 51 -10.04 -25.04 8.59
CA LEU A 51 -9.14 -23.87 8.71
C LEU A 51 -7.92 -23.97 7.79
N THR A 52 -7.48 -25.16 7.39
CA THR A 52 -6.56 -25.32 6.27
C THR A 52 -7.28 -24.91 4.99
N PRO A 53 -6.82 -23.86 4.28
CA PRO A 53 -7.42 -23.47 3.03
C PRO A 53 -7.16 -24.58 2.01
N THR A 54 -8.12 -25.48 1.87
CA THR A 54 -8.23 -26.28 0.65
C THR A 54 -8.63 -25.27 -0.43
N PRO A 55 -7.85 -25.06 -1.50
CA PRO A 55 -8.23 -24.13 -2.56
C PRO A 55 -9.41 -24.73 -3.34
N SER A 56 -10.60 -24.70 -2.75
CA SER A 56 -11.85 -24.93 -3.44
C SER A 56 -12.11 -23.70 -4.31
N SER A 57 -11.58 -23.80 -5.52
CA SER A 57 -11.88 -22.96 -6.66
C SER A 57 -13.39 -22.74 -6.76
N ARG A 58 -13.80 -21.50 -6.53
CA ARG A 58 -15.06 -20.98 -7.03
C ARG A 58 -14.69 -20.06 -8.19
N PRO A 59 -14.93 -20.44 -9.45
CA PRO A 59 -14.70 -19.51 -10.55
C PRO A 59 -15.72 -18.37 -10.42
N LEU A 60 -15.21 -17.17 -10.20
CA LEU A 60 -15.98 -15.95 -10.42
C LEU A 60 -16.15 -15.75 -11.92
N PRO A 61 -17.29 -15.21 -12.39
CA PRO A 61 -17.48 -14.92 -13.80
C PRO A 61 -16.47 -13.85 -14.23
N VAL A 62 -15.57 -14.25 -15.12
CA VAL A 62 -14.62 -13.36 -15.81
C VAL A 62 -15.42 -12.29 -16.56
N VAL A 63 -15.19 -11.03 -16.18
CA VAL A 63 -15.67 -9.88 -16.95
C VAL A 63 -14.91 -9.83 -18.27
N GLN A 64 -15.67 -9.67 -19.35
CA GLN A 64 -15.24 -9.92 -20.72
C GLN A 64 -14.10 -9.01 -21.17
N SER A 65 -13.14 -9.64 -21.81
CA SER A 65 -11.97 -9.08 -22.47
C SER A 65 -12.39 -8.09 -23.57
N PHE A 66 -11.84 -6.88 -23.51
CA PHE A 66 -11.89 -5.94 -24.61
C PHE A 66 -10.87 -6.39 -25.66
N SER A 67 -11.35 -6.76 -26.85
CA SER A 67 -10.49 -7.04 -28.00
C SER A 67 -9.73 -5.80 -28.43
N ARG A 68 -8.40 -5.84 -28.34
CA ARG A 68 -7.50 -5.04 -29.16
C ARG A 68 -6.14 -5.75 -29.20
N GLU A 69 -5.84 -6.39 -30.32
CA GLU A 69 -4.44 -6.72 -30.64
C GLU A 69 -3.86 -5.53 -31.43
N PRO A 70 -2.62 -5.13 -31.13
CA PRO A 70 -1.52 -5.70 -31.91
C PRO A 70 -0.26 -6.04 -31.09
N ASP A 71 0.21 -7.27 -31.33
CA ASP A 71 1.56 -7.65 -31.76
C ASP A 71 2.81 -6.94 -31.19
N THR A 72 3.59 -7.75 -30.47
CA THR A 72 5.06 -7.74 -30.30
C THR A 72 5.71 -6.59 -29.55
N ASP A 73 6.00 -6.79 -28.26
CA ASP A 73 7.37 -6.70 -27.73
C ASP A 73 7.49 -7.34 -26.32
N HIS A 74 8.47 -8.23 -26.17
CA HIS A 74 9.00 -8.85 -24.95
C HIS A 74 8.05 -9.30 -23.83
N GLY A 75 7.60 -10.56 -23.95
CA GLY A 75 7.12 -11.33 -22.81
C GLY A 75 8.28 -11.72 -21.88
N GLU A 76 8.48 -10.95 -20.82
CA GLU A 76 8.98 -11.50 -19.56
C GLU A 76 7.77 -11.84 -18.65
N PRO A 77 7.87 -12.92 -17.86
CA PRO A 77 6.82 -13.31 -16.92
C PRO A 77 6.59 -12.17 -15.92
N TRP A 78 5.34 -11.76 -15.77
CA TRP A 78 4.90 -10.70 -14.84
C TRP A 78 5.14 -11.12 -13.38
N THR A 79 6.38 -11.01 -12.91
CA THR A 79 6.72 -10.97 -11.48
C THR A 79 6.60 -9.53 -11.02
N GLY A 80 5.77 -9.27 -9.99
CA GLY A 80 5.48 -7.95 -9.39
C GLY A 80 6.44 -6.83 -9.81
N GLN A 81 6.11 -6.17 -10.93
CA GLN A 81 7.01 -5.24 -11.60
C GLN A 81 7.30 -4.07 -10.67
N GLU A 82 8.57 -3.89 -10.32
CA GLU A 82 9.02 -2.69 -9.62
C GLU A 82 8.73 -1.53 -10.59
N LEU A 83 7.77 -0.68 -10.21
CA LEU A 83 7.39 0.46 -11.03
C LEU A 83 8.61 1.38 -11.18
N ASP A 84 8.83 1.88 -12.40
CA ASP A 84 9.93 2.79 -12.66
C ASP A 84 9.89 3.99 -11.70
N PRO A 85 11.03 4.48 -11.18
CA PRO A 85 11.07 5.63 -10.27
C PRO A 85 10.36 6.88 -10.82
N GLN A 86 10.38 7.07 -12.14
CA GLN A 86 9.64 8.15 -12.81
C GLN A 86 8.13 7.91 -12.74
N ASP A 87 7.65 6.70 -13.01
CA ASP A 87 6.22 6.34 -12.90
C ASP A 87 5.69 6.50 -11.48
N LEU A 88 6.46 6.07 -10.48
CA LEU A 88 6.13 6.27 -9.06
C LEU A 88 6.06 7.76 -8.70
N THR A 89 7.02 8.54 -9.19
CA THR A 89 7.04 9.99 -8.97
C THR A 89 5.87 10.67 -9.66
N HIS A 90 5.57 10.29 -10.90
CA HIS A 90 4.45 10.81 -11.68
C HIS A 90 3.12 10.55 -10.97
N ALA A 91 2.84 9.30 -10.59
CA ALA A 91 1.62 8.93 -9.86
C ALA A 91 1.47 9.72 -8.56
N ARG A 92 2.57 9.96 -7.83
CA ARG A 92 2.58 10.76 -6.61
C ARG A 92 2.22 12.23 -6.88
N LEU A 93 2.72 12.82 -7.96
CA LEU A 93 2.43 14.19 -8.36
C LEU A 93 0.96 14.39 -8.74
N ILE A 94 0.39 13.45 -9.49
CA ILE A 94 -1.06 13.40 -9.80
C ILE A 94 -1.89 13.34 -8.52
N ALA A 95 -1.52 12.46 -7.58
CA ALA A 95 -2.22 12.32 -6.30
C ALA A 95 -2.18 13.62 -5.45
N MET A 96 -1.21 14.50 -5.70
CA MET A 96 -1.11 15.83 -5.07
C MET A 96 -1.83 16.94 -5.86
N GLY A 97 -2.56 16.59 -6.92
CA GLY A 97 -3.39 17.51 -7.70
C GLY A 97 -2.61 18.36 -8.71
N LEU A 98 -1.54 17.80 -9.28
CA LEU A 98 -0.93 18.29 -10.50
C LEU A 98 -1.60 17.57 -11.70
N ASP A 99 -1.77 18.24 -12.83
CA ASP A 99 -2.27 17.60 -14.04
C ASP A 99 -1.21 16.69 -14.67
N ASP A 100 -1.67 15.78 -15.54
CA ASP A 100 -0.84 14.75 -16.19
C ASP A 100 0.37 15.30 -16.97
N PRO A 101 0.22 16.25 -17.91
CA PRO A 101 1.38 16.76 -18.63
C PRO A 101 2.36 17.52 -17.74
N GLU A 102 1.89 18.32 -16.77
CA GLU A 102 2.79 18.98 -15.81
C GLU A 102 3.49 17.96 -14.89
N ALA A 103 2.78 16.91 -14.47
CA ALA A 103 3.30 15.90 -13.56
C ALA A 103 4.33 14.98 -14.23
N SER A 104 4.11 14.62 -15.49
CA SER A 104 5.06 13.83 -16.30
C SER A 104 6.37 14.60 -16.50
N ALA A 105 6.29 15.85 -16.98
CA ALA A 105 7.47 16.70 -17.19
C ALA A 105 8.26 16.95 -15.89
N LEU A 106 7.56 17.13 -14.77
CA LEU A 106 8.18 17.31 -13.48
C LEU A 106 8.83 16.02 -12.95
N ALA A 107 8.17 14.87 -13.09
CA ALA A 107 8.71 13.57 -12.67
C ALA A 107 10.00 13.23 -13.43
N GLU A 108 10.01 13.49 -14.74
CA GLU A 108 11.19 13.33 -15.59
C GLU A 108 12.35 14.19 -15.06
N TRP A 109 12.13 15.49 -14.87
CA TRP A 109 13.14 16.40 -14.32
C TRP A 109 13.66 15.95 -12.94
N MET A 110 12.76 15.51 -12.05
CA MET A 110 13.10 15.08 -10.69
C MET A 110 13.99 13.83 -10.68
N THR A 111 13.81 12.92 -11.65
CA THR A 111 14.52 11.63 -11.71
C THR A 111 15.84 11.74 -12.47
N GLN A 112 15.94 12.66 -13.43
CA GLN A 112 17.15 12.84 -14.25
C GLN A 112 18.20 13.78 -13.64
N ARG A 113 17.86 14.55 -12.59
CA ARG A 113 18.82 15.46 -11.94
C ARG A 113 19.83 14.69 -11.08
N THR A 114 21.11 14.88 -11.35
CA THR A 114 22.21 14.18 -10.64
C THR A 114 23.08 15.11 -9.79
N ASP A 115 23.24 16.38 -10.18
CA ASP A 115 24.06 17.39 -9.47
C ASP A 115 23.32 18.74 -9.27
N ASP A 116 22.01 18.77 -9.56
CA ASP A 116 21.23 20.00 -9.44
C ASP A 116 20.76 20.24 -8.00
N GLU A 117 21.35 21.23 -7.32
CA GLU A 117 20.97 21.62 -5.96
C GLU A 117 19.59 22.31 -5.87
N ARG A 118 18.94 22.61 -7.01
CA ARG A 118 17.59 23.16 -7.00
C ARG A 118 16.61 22.05 -6.69
N VAL A 119 15.59 22.41 -5.93
CA VAL A 119 14.53 21.54 -5.45
C VAL A 119 13.17 22.08 -5.85
N THR A 120 12.18 21.21 -5.92
CA THR A 120 10.77 21.60 -6.07
C THR A 120 10.08 21.53 -4.72
N CYS A 121 8.90 22.14 -4.59
CA CYS A 121 8.13 21.97 -3.35
C CYS A 121 7.66 20.51 -3.19
N PHE A 122 7.44 19.78 -4.30
CA PHE A 122 7.03 18.38 -4.29
C PHE A 122 8.08 17.41 -3.75
N ASP A 123 9.35 17.82 -3.71
CA ASP A 123 10.41 17.11 -3.01
C ASP A 123 10.36 17.27 -1.49
N CYS A 124 9.77 18.37 -1.00
CA CYS A 124 9.90 18.78 0.40
C CYS A 124 8.82 18.12 1.28
N ARG A 125 9.25 17.48 2.38
CA ARG A 125 8.34 16.88 3.37
C ARG A 125 7.30 17.87 3.91
N HIS A 126 7.69 19.14 4.04
CA HIS A 126 6.82 20.19 4.60
C HIS A 126 5.68 20.59 3.66
N PHE A 127 5.80 20.31 2.36
CA PHE A 127 4.76 20.49 1.36
C PHE A 127 3.96 19.21 1.15
N ARG A 128 4.62 18.04 1.13
CA ARG A 128 3.95 16.73 0.97
C ARG A 128 2.85 16.48 1.99
N ALA A 129 3.04 16.95 3.23
CA ALA A 129 2.04 16.81 4.28
C ALA A 129 0.73 17.53 3.97
N ARG A 130 0.78 18.67 3.25
CA ARG A 130 -0.39 19.48 2.86
C ARG A 130 -0.08 20.17 1.53
N PRO A 131 -0.45 19.55 0.38
CA PRO A 131 -0.20 20.14 -0.93
C PRO A 131 -0.69 21.58 -0.99
N ARG A 132 0.10 22.43 -1.67
CA ARG A 132 -0.08 23.90 -1.80
C ARG A 132 0.25 24.73 -0.55
N ILE A 133 0.56 24.11 0.59
CA ILE A 133 0.92 24.80 1.83
C ILE A 133 2.37 24.46 2.21
N CYS A 134 3.18 25.48 2.48
CA CYS A 134 4.50 25.30 3.07
C CYS A 134 4.42 25.26 4.60
N GLY A 135 4.57 24.06 5.18
CA GLY A 135 4.64 23.89 6.63
C GLY A 135 5.83 24.59 7.29
N ASN A 136 6.88 24.90 6.53
CA ASN A 136 8.11 25.55 6.99
C ASN A 136 8.33 26.96 6.42
N HIS A 137 7.26 27.62 5.98
CA HIS A 137 7.32 28.87 5.22
C HIS A 137 8.18 29.98 5.86
N LYS A 138 8.12 30.12 7.19
CA LYS A 138 8.90 31.13 7.92
C LYS A 138 10.41 30.90 7.82
N ALA A 139 10.86 29.66 8.02
CA ALA A 139 12.28 29.35 7.93
C ALA A 139 12.75 29.24 6.47
N ALA A 140 11.83 28.93 5.55
CA ALA A 140 12.10 28.88 4.11
C ALA A 140 12.13 30.26 3.43
N ASP A 141 11.74 31.33 4.13
CA ASP A 141 11.48 32.66 3.56
C ASP A 141 10.54 32.60 2.34
N MET A 142 9.43 31.88 2.48
CA MET A 142 8.45 31.63 1.42
C MET A 142 7.04 31.99 1.87
N PRO A 143 6.11 32.25 0.94
CA PRO A 143 4.70 32.38 1.30
C PRO A 143 4.16 31.04 1.83
N ARG A 144 3.20 31.12 2.74
CA ARG A 144 2.57 29.92 3.32
C ARG A 144 1.75 29.17 2.27
N GLU A 145 1.09 29.88 1.37
CA GLU A 145 0.34 29.33 0.25
C GLU A 145 1.17 29.50 -1.02
N LEU A 146 1.51 28.40 -1.69
CA LEU A 146 2.51 28.39 -2.76
C LEU A 146 1.88 28.39 -4.17
N GLY A 147 0.64 27.91 -4.35
CA GLY A 147 0.07 27.71 -5.69
C GLY A 147 0.76 26.61 -6.50
N THR A 148 0.38 26.41 -7.78
CA THR A 148 0.98 25.38 -8.66
C THR A 148 2.35 25.85 -9.14
N GLU A 149 2.41 27.05 -9.73
CA GLU A 149 3.58 27.56 -10.44
C GLU A 149 4.82 27.63 -9.53
N LEU A 150 4.67 28.12 -8.30
CA LEU A 150 5.79 28.18 -7.37
C LEU A 150 6.18 26.79 -6.85
N ALA A 151 5.21 25.86 -6.76
CA ALA A 151 5.46 24.52 -6.26
C ALA A 151 6.25 23.66 -7.26
N THR A 152 5.96 23.79 -8.56
CA THR A 152 6.65 23.09 -9.66
C THR A 152 7.98 23.74 -10.02
N LYS A 153 8.18 25.04 -9.73
CA LYS A 153 9.43 25.74 -10.03
C LYS A 153 10.62 25.19 -9.24
N ALA A 154 11.65 24.76 -9.99
CA ALA A 154 12.97 24.44 -9.47
C ALA A 154 13.65 25.68 -8.87
N LYS A 155 14.03 25.60 -7.59
CA LYS A 155 14.63 26.72 -6.83
C LYS A 155 15.52 26.19 -5.72
N ARG A 156 16.47 27.01 -5.25
CA ARG A 156 17.16 26.75 -3.99
C ARG A 156 16.25 27.19 -2.84
N CYS A 157 16.11 26.36 -1.81
CA CYS A 157 15.25 26.64 -0.66
C CYS A 157 15.98 26.32 0.64
N ILE A 158 16.19 27.34 1.47
CA ILE A 158 16.92 27.21 2.75
C ILE A 158 16.15 26.39 3.80
N GLY A 159 14.83 26.28 3.66
CA GLY A 159 13.96 25.50 4.54
C GLY A 159 13.59 24.13 3.97
N PHE A 160 14.27 23.69 2.91
CA PHE A 160 14.05 22.39 2.28
C PHE A 160 14.40 21.24 3.22
N ALA A 161 13.60 20.19 3.19
CA ALA A 161 13.88 18.97 3.92
C ALA A 161 13.24 17.76 3.20
N VAL A 162 14.02 16.70 3.03
CA VAL A 162 13.53 15.38 2.62
C VAL A 162 13.03 14.61 3.84
N ASP A 163 12.18 13.61 3.62
CA ASP A 163 11.84 12.64 4.65
C ASP A 163 13.11 11.91 5.11
N ALA A 164 13.23 11.57 6.40
CA ALA A 164 14.40 10.88 6.94
C ALA A 164 14.63 9.49 6.30
N ALA A 165 13.61 8.94 5.63
CA ALA A 165 13.71 7.83 4.70
C ALA A 165 14.27 8.28 3.34
N GLY A 166 15.33 9.09 3.36
CA GLY A 166 16.12 9.47 2.18
C GLY A 166 16.90 8.27 1.66
N PHE A 167 16.20 7.20 1.27
CA PHE A 167 16.84 6.08 0.61
C PHE A 167 17.06 6.46 -0.86
N VAL A 168 18.25 6.99 -1.10
CA VAL A 168 18.92 6.94 -2.40
C VAL A 168 19.99 5.85 -2.29
N SER A 169 19.90 4.89 -3.22
CA SER A 169 20.94 3.99 -3.76
C SER A 169 21.20 2.62 -3.12
N PRO A 170 21.68 1.63 -3.92
CA PRO A 170 21.94 1.66 -5.37
C PRO A 170 20.74 1.27 -6.25
#